data_AF-A0A438BXS6-F1
#
_entry.id   AF-A0A438BXS6-F1
#
_cell.length_a   1.000
_cell.length_b   1.000
_cell.length_c   1.000
_cell.angle_alpha   90.00
_cell.angle_beta   90.00
_cell.angle_gamma   90.00
#
_symmetry.space_group_name_H-M   'P 1'
#
loop_
_entity.id
_entity.type
_entity.pdbx_description
1 polymer ?
#
loop_
_entity_poly.entity_id
_entity_poly.type
_entity_poly.pdbx_seq_one_letter_code
_entity_poly.pdbx_strand_id
1 'polypeptide(L)'
;MEAFATGYHRRSELRKAQPVNGDEESDGDHAGHVHGSAFVLERSNSSDLIRHRVVSQVLELGIVVHSVIIGISLGASESPKTIKPLVAALSFHQFFEGMGLGGCISQAKYKIKATIIMVLFFSLTTPTGIAVGLGISKIYDENSPTALIVQGVLNSASAGILIYMALVDLLATDFMNPKMQSNVRLQLGAYATLLLGAASMSVLAKWGGI
;
A
#
# COMPACT_ATOMS: atom_id res chain seq x y z
N MET A 1 -2.04 -21.58 -16.01
CA MET A 1 -2.44 -21.66 -17.42
C MET A 1 -3.71 -20.86 -17.73
N GLU A 2 -4.66 -20.77 -16.81
CA GLU A 2 -5.95 -20.10 -17.06
C GLU A 2 -5.86 -18.57 -17.24
N ALA A 3 -4.92 -17.89 -16.57
CA ALA A 3 -4.72 -16.44 -16.73
C ALA A 3 -4.36 -16.03 -18.18
N PHE A 4 -3.71 -16.92 -18.93
CA PHE A 4 -3.34 -16.65 -20.32
C PHE A 4 -4.54 -16.83 -21.28
N ALA A 5 -5.40 -17.82 -21.00
CA ALA A 5 -6.61 -18.08 -21.78
C ALA A 5 -7.65 -16.95 -21.63
N THR A 6 -7.85 -16.45 -20.41
CA THR A 6 -8.75 -15.32 -20.14
C THR A 6 -8.26 -14.03 -20.81
N GLY A 7 -6.94 -13.82 -20.88
CA GLY A 7 -6.33 -12.68 -21.56
C GLY A 7 -6.50 -12.71 -23.09
N TYR A 8 -6.52 -13.90 -23.69
CA TYR A 8 -6.74 -14.04 -25.14
C TYR A 8 -8.19 -13.74 -25.54
N HIS A 9 -9.16 -14.29 -24.79
CA HIS A 9 -10.59 -14.05 -25.04
C HIS A 9 -10.96 -12.56 -24.90
N ARG A 10 -10.37 -11.85 -23.92
CA ARG A 10 -10.61 -10.41 -23.76
C ARG A 10 -10.06 -9.58 -24.93
N ARG A 11 -8.98 -10.01 -25.60
CA ARG A 11 -8.42 -9.34 -26.78
C ARG A 11 -9.25 -9.56 -28.04
N SER A 12 -9.88 -10.74 -28.21
CA SER A 12 -10.74 -11.00 -29.38
C SER A 12 -12.01 -10.15 -29.35
N GLU A 13 -12.62 -9.98 -28.17
CA GLU A 13 -13.80 -9.12 -28.00
C GLU A 13 -13.50 -7.64 -28.28
N LEU A 14 -12.34 -7.14 -27.82
CA LEU A 14 -11.91 -5.75 -28.09
C LEU A 14 -11.58 -5.50 -29.57
N ARG A 15 -11.07 -6.51 -30.29
CA ARG A 15 -10.78 -6.40 -31.72
C ARG A 15 -12.05 -6.43 -32.58
N LYS A 16 -13.11 -7.10 -32.11
CA LYS A 16 -14.41 -7.14 -32.79
C LYS A 16 -15.22 -5.85 -32.57
N ALA A 17 -14.95 -5.12 -31.49
CA ALA A 17 -15.58 -3.84 -31.17
C ALA A 17 -14.98 -2.63 -31.93
N GLN A 18 -13.97 -2.83 -32.78
CA GLN A 18 -13.42 -1.78 -33.63
C GLN A 18 -14.11 -1.83 -35.01
N PRO A 19 -14.86 -0.79 -35.42
CA PRO A 19 -15.54 -0.81 -36.71
C PRO A 19 -14.49 -0.73 -37.83
N VAL A 20 -14.54 -1.71 -38.73
CA VAL A 20 -13.85 -1.66 -40.02
C VAL A 20 -14.50 -0.54 -40.83
N ASN A 21 -13.69 0.44 -41.24
CA ASN A 21 -14.11 1.52 -42.13
C ASN A 21 -14.58 0.91 -43.46
N GLY A 22 -15.88 0.97 -43.70
CA GLY A 22 -16.52 0.68 -44.98
C GLY A 22 -17.52 1.81 -45.23
N ASP A 23 -17.31 2.53 -46.32
CA ASP A 23 -18.09 3.69 -46.73
C ASP A 23 -19.49 3.25 -47.19
N GLU A 24 -20.56 3.86 -46.66
CA GLU A 24 -21.87 4.02 -47.33
C GLU A 24 -22.77 5.00 -46.54
N GLU A 25 -23.33 5.99 -47.25
CA GLU A 25 -24.25 7.01 -46.73
C GLU A 25 -25.55 6.41 -46.19
N SER A 26 -26.05 6.96 -45.06
CA SER A 26 -27.49 7.02 -44.81
C SER A 26 -27.81 8.13 -43.80
N ASP A 27 -28.59 9.09 -44.29
CA ASP A 27 -29.22 10.19 -43.59
C ASP A 27 -30.21 9.64 -42.55
N GLY A 28 -30.08 10.05 -41.28
CA GLY A 28 -30.83 9.43 -40.19
C GLY A 28 -30.61 10.10 -38.84
N ASP A 29 -31.42 11.13 -38.60
CA ASP A 29 -31.58 11.90 -37.38
C ASP A 29 -31.61 11.02 -36.09
N HIS A 30 -30.60 11.15 -35.23
CA HIS A 30 -30.65 10.70 -33.83
C HIS A 30 -29.84 11.64 -32.92
N ALA A 31 -30.44 12.79 -32.63
CA ALA A 31 -30.04 13.64 -31.52
C ALA A 31 -30.49 13.02 -30.19
N GLY A 32 -29.56 12.38 -29.49
CA GLY A 32 -29.73 12.13 -28.05
C GLY A 32 -28.91 10.95 -27.55
N HIS A 33 -27.71 11.21 -27.01
CA HIS A 33 -27.12 10.39 -25.93
C HIS A 33 -25.81 10.92 -25.30
N VAL A 34 -25.55 12.23 -25.29
CA VAL A 34 -24.26 12.77 -24.80
C VAL A 34 -24.24 13.02 -23.27
N HIS A 35 -25.39 13.08 -22.60
CA HIS A 35 -25.45 13.42 -21.16
C HIS A 35 -25.18 12.23 -20.22
N GLY A 36 -25.39 10.98 -20.66
CA GLY A 36 -25.18 9.79 -19.83
C GLY A 36 -23.70 9.47 -19.58
N SER A 37 -22.86 9.61 -20.60
CA SER A 37 -21.42 9.33 -20.47
C SER A 37 -20.70 10.29 -19.54
N ALA A 38 -21.05 11.58 -19.55
CA ALA A 38 -20.41 12.57 -18.67
C ALA A 38 -20.72 12.28 -17.19
N PHE A 39 -21.97 11.98 -16.86
CA PHE A 39 -22.39 11.64 -15.50
C PHE A 39 -21.81 10.30 -15.02
N VAL A 40 -21.73 9.28 -15.88
CA VAL A 40 -21.12 7.98 -15.56
C VAL A 40 -19.60 8.12 -15.33
N LEU A 41 -18.90 8.91 -16.15
CA LEU A 41 -17.46 9.17 -15.98
C LEU A 41 -17.17 9.96 -14.69
N GLU A 42 -18.00 10.96 -14.36
CA GLU A 42 -17.85 11.72 -13.12
C GLU A 42 -18.07 10.83 -11.88
N ARG A 43 -19.10 9.99 -11.92
CA ARG A 43 -19.40 9.04 -10.84
C ARG A 43 -18.31 7.96 -10.69
N SER A 44 -17.73 7.46 -11.78
CA SER A 44 -16.59 6.53 -11.74
C SER A 44 -15.37 7.19 -11.08
N ASN A 45 -15.00 8.39 -11.53
CA ASN A 45 -13.85 9.12 -10.99
C ASN A 45 -14.01 9.45 -9.50
N SER A 46 -15.20 9.85 -9.07
CA SER A 46 -15.47 10.11 -7.65
C SER A 46 -15.35 8.85 -6.78
N SER A 47 -15.81 7.70 -7.30
CA SER A 47 -15.74 6.41 -6.60
C SER A 47 -14.29 5.93 -6.45
N ASP A 48 -13.47 6.07 -7.51
CA ASP A 48 -12.05 5.73 -7.47
C ASP A 48 -11.27 6.60 -6.49
N LEU A 49 -11.59 7.90 -6.42
CA LEU A 49 -10.98 8.81 -5.44
C LEU A 49 -11.37 8.45 -4.00
N ILE A 50 -12.63 8.08 -3.75
CA ILE A 50 -13.06 7.61 -2.43
C ILE A 50 -12.30 6.34 -2.06
N ARG A 51 -12.15 5.39 -3.00
CA ARG A 51 -11.37 4.17 -2.77
C ARG A 51 -9.93 4.49 -2.39
N HIS A 52 -9.22 5.31 -3.16
CA HIS A 52 -7.83 5.68 -2.85
C HIS A 52 -7.69 6.38 -1.49
N ARG A 53 -8.68 7.20 -1.10
CA ARG A 53 -8.70 7.83 0.22
C ARG A 53 -8.85 6.82 1.35
N VAL A 54 -9.80 5.90 1.23
CA VAL A 54 -10.01 4.82 2.21
C VAL A 54 -8.76 3.96 2.31
N VAL A 55 -8.19 3.55 1.18
CA VAL A 55 -6.93 2.78 1.14
C VAL A 55 -5.80 3.53 1.84
N SER A 56 -5.62 4.83 1.55
CA SER A 56 -4.59 5.64 2.18
C SER A 56 -4.79 5.82 3.69
N GLN A 57 -6.04 5.94 4.17
CA GLN A 57 -6.35 6.10 5.59
C GLN A 57 -6.19 4.79 6.36
N VAL A 58 -6.64 3.68 5.80
CA VAL A 58 -6.48 2.36 6.41
C VAL A 58 -5.00 1.97 6.46
N LEU A 59 -4.25 2.26 5.39
CA LEU A 59 -2.81 2.04 5.35
C LEU A 59 -2.08 2.89 6.40
N GLU A 60 -2.39 4.18 6.50
CA GLU A 60 -1.80 5.04 7.52
C GLU A 60 -2.11 4.55 8.94
N LEU A 61 -3.37 4.19 9.22
CA LEU A 61 -3.76 3.68 10.53
C LEU A 61 -3.01 2.40 10.88
N GLY A 62 -2.88 1.48 9.92
CA GLY A 62 -2.09 0.26 10.09
C GLY A 62 -0.62 0.56 10.38
N ILE A 63 -0.01 1.51 9.66
CA ILE A 63 1.37 1.94 9.90
C ILE A 63 1.49 2.56 11.29
N VAL A 64 0.59 3.47 11.67
CA VAL A 64 0.62 4.12 13.00
C VAL A 64 0.58 3.09 14.11
N VAL A 65 -0.37 2.15 14.07
CA VAL A 65 -0.48 1.10 15.11
C VAL A 65 0.79 0.24 15.16
N HIS A 66 1.28 -0.21 14.01
CA HIS A 66 2.50 -1.03 13.92
C HIS A 66 3.72 -0.29 14.46
N SER A 67 3.92 0.96 14.03
CA SER A 67 5.04 1.81 14.39
C SER A 67 5.06 2.19 15.88
N VAL A 68 3.90 2.40 16.52
CA VAL A 68 3.84 2.63 17.98
C VAL A 68 4.36 1.42 18.73
N ILE A 69 3.88 0.21 18.38
CA ILE A 69 4.23 -1.02 19.08
C ILE A 69 5.73 -1.29 18.96
N ILE A 70 6.26 -1.23 17.74
CA ILE A 70 7.69 -1.42 17.50
C ILE A 70 8.53 -0.34 18.21
N GLY A 71 8.07 0.92 18.18
CA GLY A 71 8.77 2.02 18.84
C GLY A 71 8.86 1.81 20.35
N ILE A 72 7.76 1.41 21.00
CA ILE A 72 7.74 1.12 22.44
C ILE A 72 8.69 -0.03 22.77
N SER A 73 8.63 -1.15 22.02
CA SER A 73 9.52 -2.30 22.23
C SER A 73 10.99 -1.91 22.04
N LEU A 74 11.31 -1.12 21.03
CA LEU A 74 12.68 -0.64 20.79
C LEU A 74 13.17 0.28 21.90
N GLY A 75 12.30 1.19 22.39
CA GLY A 75 12.63 2.12 23.47
C GLY A 75 12.75 1.45 24.84
N ALA A 76 12.06 0.34 25.06
CA ALA A 76 12.17 -0.46 26.28
C ALA A 76 13.42 -1.35 26.31
N SER A 77 14.03 -1.62 25.16
CA SER A 77 15.19 -2.52 25.05
C SER A 77 16.44 -1.96 25.74
N GLU A 78 17.06 -2.76 26.61
CA GLU A 78 18.21 -2.32 27.42
C GLU A 78 19.59 -2.65 26.82
N SER A 79 19.65 -3.38 25.70
CA SER A 79 20.91 -3.86 25.09
C SER A 79 21.38 -2.99 23.91
N PRO A 80 22.48 -2.22 24.05
CA PRO A 80 23.01 -1.40 22.95
C PRO A 80 23.49 -2.22 21.74
N LYS A 81 23.83 -3.49 21.95
CA LYS A 81 24.23 -4.43 20.88
C LYS A 81 23.04 -4.85 20.02
N THR A 82 21.83 -4.80 20.57
CA THR A 82 20.57 -5.11 19.89
C THR A 82 19.97 -3.84 19.28
N ILE A 83 20.01 -2.71 20.00
CA ILE A 83 19.43 -1.43 19.57
C ILE A 83 20.08 -0.90 18.29
N LYS A 84 21.42 -0.90 18.18
CA LYS A 84 22.12 -0.33 17.02
C LYS A 84 21.72 -0.96 15.68
N PRO A 85 21.78 -2.30 15.51
CA PRO A 85 21.33 -2.94 14.27
C PRO A 85 19.82 -2.83 14.08
N LEU A 86 19.02 -2.88 15.14
CA LEU A 86 17.56 -2.71 15.04
C LEU A 86 17.17 -1.32 14.52
N VAL A 87 17.79 -0.25 15.04
CA VAL A 87 17.54 1.12 14.56
C VAL A 87 17.90 1.25 13.08
N ALA A 88 19.04 0.67 12.65
CA ALA A 88 19.43 0.67 11.25
C ALA A 88 18.41 -0.09 10.38
N ALA A 89 18.03 -1.31 10.77
CA ALA A 89 17.06 -2.13 10.05
C ALA A 89 15.68 -1.45 9.96
N LEU A 90 15.19 -0.88 11.06
CA LEU A 90 13.92 -0.18 11.14
C LEU A 90 13.94 1.14 10.35
N SER A 91 15.07 1.83 10.26
CA SER A 91 15.18 3.03 9.42
C SER A 91 14.97 2.71 7.93
N PHE A 92 15.57 1.62 7.45
CA PHE A 92 15.34 1.14 6.08
C PHE A 92 13.91 0.61 5.90
N HIS A 93 13.36 -0.08 6.89
CA HIS A 93 11.98 -0.55 6.86
C HIS A 93 11.01 0.63 6.71
N GLN A 94 11.13 1.63 7.59
CA GLN A 94 10.33 2.84 7.61
C GLN A 94 10.47 3.62 6.30
N PHE A 95 11.65 3.63 5.67
CA PHE A 95 11.82 4.27 4.36
C PHE A 95 10.89 3.66 3.29
N PHE A 96 10.82 2.33 3.20
CA PHE A 96 9.94 1.66 2.23
C PHE A 96 8.45 1.79 2.60
N GLU A 97 8.10 1.72 3.89
CA GLU A 97 6.73 2.00 4.35
C GLU A 97 6.29 3.42 3.98
N GLY A 98 7.19 4.40 4.13
CA GLY A 98 6.94 5.81 3.78
C GLY A 98 6.76 6.02 2.27
N MET A 99 7.53 5.31 1.43
CA MET A 99 7.32 5.33 -0.02
C MET A 99 5.96 4.75 -0.41
N GLY A 100 5.54 3.63 0.21
CA GLY A 100 4.22 3.03 -0.02
C GLY A 100 3.07 3.95 0.38
N LEU A 101 3.15 4.56 1.58
CA LEU A 101 2.18 5.55 2.04
C LEU A 101 2.15 6.78 1.14
N GLY A 102 3.31 7.30 0.73
CA GLY A 102 3.42 8.44 -0.19
C GLY A 102 2.76 8.17 -1.54
N GLY A 103 2.90 6.95 -2.07
CA GLY A 103 2.18 6.51 -3.27
C GLY A 103 0.66 6.54 -3.10
N CYS A 104 0.15 6.08 -1.96
CA CYS A 104 -1.28 6.09 -1.66
C CYS A 104 -1.84 7.52 -1.50
N ILE A 105 -1.12 8.37 -0.77
CA ILE A 105 -1.48 9.79 -0.57
C ILE A 105 -1.54 10.53 -1.92
N SER A 106 -0.57 10.27 -2.81
CA SER A 106 -0.53 10.86 -4.14
C SER A 106 -1.77 10.49 -4.97
N GLN A 107 -2.19 9.22 -4.92
CA GLN A 107 -3.38 8.72 -5.63
C GLN A 107 -4.70 9.24 -5.04
N ALA A 108 -4.73 9.49 -3.72
CA ALA A 108 -5.91 9.99 -3.01
C ALA A 108 -6.22 11.49 -3.25
N LYS A 109 -5.29 12.22 -3.89
CA LYS A 109 -5.39 13.66 -4.21
C LYS A 109 -5.86 14.50 -3.02
N TYR A 110 -5.22 14.30 -1.88
CA TYR A 110 -5.51 15.08 -0.67
C TYR A 110 -5.13 16.55 -0.84
N LYS A 111 -5.81 17.42 -0.08
CA LYS A 111 -5.36 18.81 0.09
C LYS A 111 -4.03 18.80 0.82
N ILE A 112 -3.14 19.74 0.50
CA ILE A 112 -1.79 19.84 1.09
C ILE A 112 -1.80 19.80 2.62
N LYS A 113 -2.80 20.42 3.27
CA LYS A 113 -2.95 20.38 4.73
C LYS A 113 -3.13 18.95 5.25
N ALA A 114 -3.99 18.16 4.60
CA ALA A 114 -4.20 16.77 4.98
C ALA A 114 -2.95 15.93 4.71
N THR A 115 -2.29 16.11 3.57
CA THR A 115 -0.99 15.47 3.27
C THR A 115 0.06 15.76 4.35
N ILE A 116 0.18 17.01 4.79
CA ILE A 116 1.14 17.39 5.85
C ILE A 116 0.77 16.68 7.16
N ILE A 117 -0.51 16.69 7.56
CA ILE A 117 -0.96 16.01 8.78
C ILE A 117 -0.60 14.52 8.72
N MET A 118 -0.84 13.88 7.58
CA MET A 118 -0.56 12.46 7.39
C MET A 118 0.94 12.14 7.52
N VAL A 119 1.77 12.95 6.85
CA VAL A 119 3.24 12.81 6.91
C VAL A 119 3.75 13.05 8.33
N LEU A 120 3.15 13.99 9.08
CA LEU A 120 3.49 14.24 10.47
C LEU A 120 3.14 13.04 11.37
N PHE A 121 1.95 12.45 11.22
CA PHE A 121 1.61 11.22 11.94
C PHE A 121 2.60 10.10 11.64
N PHE A 122 2.88 9.84 10.36
CA PHE A 122 3.89 8.85 9.97
C PHE A 122 5.26 9.12 10.60
N SER A 123 5.73 10.37 10.56
CA SER A 123 7.09 10.73 10.99
C SER A 123 7.26 10.77 12.51
N LEU A 124 6.22 11.18 13.25
CA LEU A 124 6.28 11.36 14.70
C LEU A 124 5.93 10.10 15.48
N THR A 125 5.14 9.19 14.89
CA THR A 125 4.65 8.01 15.60
C THR A 125 5.78 7.13 16.15
N THR A 126 6.78 6.79 15.32
CA THR A 126 7.89 5.94 15.75
C THR A 126 8.75 6.62 16.83
N PRO A 127 9.21 7.89 16.68
CA PRO A 127 9.90 8.61 17.75
C PRO A 127 9.09 8.73 19.05
N THR A 128 7.78 8.99 18.96
CA THR A 128 6.91 9.04 20.14
C THR A 128 6.81 7.67 20.81
N GLY A 129 6.68 6.58 20.04
CA GLY A 129 6.72 5.21 20.56
C GLY A 129 8.02 4.92 21.32
N ILE A 130 9.17 5.29 20.74
CA ILE A 130 10.49 5.14 21.38
C ILE A 130 10.56 5.95 22.68
N ALA A 131 10.11 7.21 22.66
CA ALA A 131 10.12 8.06 23.85
C ALA A 131 9.25 7.49 24.98
N VAL A 132 8.07 6.95 24.63
CA VAL A 132 7.20 6.25 25.58
C VAL A 132 7.88 5.00 26.12
N GLY A 133 8.45 4.16 25.25
CA GLY A 133 9.20 2.95 25.64
C GLY A 133 10.34 3.26 26.61
N LEU A 134 11.12 4.31 26.33
CA LEU A 134 12.18 4.79 27.22
C LEU A 134 11.63 5.25 28.57
N GLY A 135 10.49 5.95 28.58
CA GLY A 135 9.85 6.47 29.79
C GLY A 135 9.28 5.38 30.70
N ILE A 136 8.76 4.30 30.11
CA ILE A 136 8.18 3.17 30.86
C ILE A 136 9.16 2.02 31.09
N SER A 137 10.36 2.05 30.49
CA SER A 137 11.36 0.97 30.56
C SER A 137 11.64 0.45 31.97
N LYS A 138 11.57 1.31 33.00
CA LYS A 138 11.80 0.93 34.41
C LYS A 138 10.68 0.11 35.04
N ILE A 139 9.47 0.17 34.50
CA ILE A 139 8.26 -0.50 35.04
C ILE A 139 7.67 -1.52 34.05
N TYR A 140 8.05 -1.43 32.78
CA TYR A 140 7.64 -2.32 31.71
C TYR A 140 8.68 -3.42 31.55
N ASP A 141 8.31 -4.65 31.95
CA ASP A 141 9.11 -5.83 31.65
C ASP A 141 8.71 -6.38 30.27
N GLU A 142 9.57 -6.13 29.28
CA GLU A 142 9.38 -6.60 27.90
C GLU A 142 9.37 -8.13 27.77
N ASN A 143 9.89 -8.86 28.77
CA ASN A 143 9.91 -10.32 28.81
C ASN A 143 8.71 -10.91 29.56
N SER A 144 7.83 -10.06 30.10
CA SER A 144 6.63 -10.52 30.79
C SER A 144 5.67 -11.22 29.82
N PRO A 145 5.12 -12.41 30.18
CA PRO A 145 4.19 -13.13 29.31
C PRO A 145 3.00 -12.29 28.85
N THR A 146 2.45 -11.44 29.74
CA THR A 146 1.32 -10.55 29.39
C THR A 146 1.73 -9.50 28.36
N ALA A 147 2.92 -8.90 28.51
CA ALA A 147 3.44 -7.92 27.57
C ALA A 147 3.64 -8.53 26.18
N LEU A 148 4.27 -9.72 26.14
CA LEU A 148 4.50 -10.47 24.90
C LEU A 148 3.19 -10.89 24.22
N ILE A 149 2.17 -11.32 24.97
CA ILE A 149 0.86 -11.68 24.42
C ILE A 149 0.17 -10.45 23.82
N VAL A 150 0.12 -9.33 24.55
CA VAL A 150 -0.52 -8.09 24.06
C VAL A 150 0.22 -7.57 22.83
N GLN A 151 1.54 -7.50 22.88
CA GLN A 151 2.38 -7.10 21.74
C GLN A 151 2.17 -8.03 20.54
N GLY A 152 2.15 -9.35 20.75
CA GLY A 152 1.94 -10.33 19.69
C GLY A 152 0.56 -10.23 19.03
N VAL A 153 -0.51 -10.06 19.83
CA VAL A 153 -1.88 -9.91 19.31
C VAL A 153 -2.01 -8.61 18.52
N LEU A 154 -1.56 -7.49 19.06
CA LEU A 154 -1.67 -6.20 18.38
C LEU A 154 -0.78 -6.16 17.12
N ASN A 155 0.44 -6.70 17.19
CA ASN A 155 1.34 -6.74 16.04
C ASN A 155 0.83 -7.67 14.93
N SER A 156 0.27 -8.84 15.27
CA SER A 156 -0.32 -9.75 14.27
C SER A 156 -1.57 -9.19 13.62
N ALA A 157 -2.44 -8.51 14.38
CA ALA A 157 -3.59 -7.80 13.84
C ALA A 157 -3.15 -6.68 12.88
N SER A 158 -2.16 -5.87 13.28
CA SER A 158 -1.61 -4.80 12.46
C SER A 158 -0.92 -5.32 11.19
N ALA A 159 -0.11 -6.38 11.31
CA ALA A 159 0.53 -7.02 10.17
C ALA A 159 -0.50 -7.61 9.20
N GLY A 160 -1.58 -8.22 9.70
CA GLY A 160 -2.66 -8.76 8.89
C GLY A 160 -3.33 -7.71 8.00
N ILE A 161 -3.67 -6.54 8.57
CA ILE A 161 -4.25 -5.45 7.78
C ILE A 161 -3.24 -4.89 6.77
N LEU A 162 -1.97 -4.68 7.16
CA LEU A 162 -0.95 -4.17 6.25
C LEU A 162 -0.67 -5.13 5.08
N ILE A 163 -0.66 -6.45 5.34
CA ILE A 163 -0.53 -7.47 4.29
C ILE A 163 -1.74 -7.44 3.35
N TYR A 164 -2.96 -7.34 3.88
CA TYR A 164 -4.17 -7.22 3.06
C TYR A 164 -4.10 -5.97 2.16
N MET A 165 -3.74 -4.81 2.75
CA MET A 165 -3.58 -3.57 1.99
C MET A 165 -2.53 -3.71 0.89
N ALA A 166 -1.36 -4.29 1.21
CA ALA A 166 -0.28 -4.48 0.24
C ALA A 166 -0.66 -5.42 -0.91
N LEU A 167 -1.30 -6.56 -0.62
CA LEU A 167 -1.61 -7.58 -1.62
C LEU A 167 -2.88 -7.26 -2.41
N VAL A 168 -3.96 -6.89 -1.72
CA VAL A 168 -5.30 -6.78 -2.32
C VAL A 168 -5.55 -5.37 -2.83
N ASP A 169 -5.24 -4.34 -2.03
CA ASP A 169 -5.58 -2.98 -2.40
C ASP A 169 -4.52 -2.28 -3.25
N LEU A 170 -3.25 -2.60 -3.06
CA LEU A 170 -2.15 -2.06 -3.86
C LEU A 170 -1.78 -2.99 -5.01
N LEU A 171 -1.23 -4.17 -4.71
CA LEU A 171 -0.63 -5.04 -5.71
C LEU A 171 -1.66 -5.56 -6.73
N ALA A 172 -2.80 -6.09 -6.28
CA ALA A 172 -3.82 -6.59 -7.21
C ALA A 172 -4.39 -5.45 -8.08
N THR A 173 -4.61 -4.26 -7.52
CA THR A 173 -5.08 -3.09 -8.28
C THR A 173 -4.08 -2.68 -9.36
N ASP A 174 -2.78 -2.62 -9.03
CA ASP A 174 -1.72 -2.26 -9.97
C ASP A 174 -1.54 -3.32 -11.08
N PHE A 175 -1.61 -4.60 -10.73
CA PHE A 175 -1.46 -5.70 -11.70
C PHE A 175 -2.71 -5.91 -12.56
N MET A 176 -3.90 -5.56 -12.08
CA MET A 176 -5.14 -5.61 -12.87
C MET A 176 -5.33 -4.39 -13.79
N ASN A 177 -4.46 -3.37 -13.67
CA ASN A 177 -4.52 -2.20 -14.53
C ASN A 177 -4.32 -2.59 -16.02
N PRO A 178 -5.20 -2.16 -16.95
CA PRO A 178 -5.07 -2.45 -18.37
C PRO A 178 -3.71 -2.07 -18.97
N LYS A 179 -3.08 -0.99 -18.47
CA LYS A 179 -1.74 -0.58 -18.92
C LYS A 179 -0.68 -1.62 -18.54
N MET A 180 -0.74 -2.16 -17.31
CA MET A 180 0.14 -3.23 -16.84
C MET A 180 -0.07 -4.52 -17.65
N GLN A 181 -1.32 -4.92 -17.86
CA GLN A 181 -1.68 -6.15 -18.59
C GLN A 181 -1.33 -6.10 -20.08
N SER A 182 -1.33 -4.91 -20.67
CA SER A 182 -0.99 -4.72 -22.08
C SER A 182 0.52 -4.82 -22.36
N ASN A 183 1.38 -4.61 -21.36
CA ASN A 183 2.81 -4.46 -21.54
C ASN A 183 3.62 -5.45 -20.70
N VAL A 184 4.06 -6.54 -21.35
CA VAL A 184 4.83 -7.64 -20.71
C VAL A 184 6.14 -7.14 -20.10
N ARG A 185 6.80 -6.13 -20.70
CA ARG A 185 8.04 -5.57 -20.14
C ARG A 185 7.78 -4.86 -18.82
N LEU A 186 6.68 -4.11 -18.75
CA LEU A 186 6.26 -3.42 -17.52
C LEU A 186 5.87 -4.44 -16.44
N GLN A 187 5.13 -5.49 -16.80
CA GLN A 187 4.74 -6.55 -15.88
C GLN A 187 5.94 -7.32 -15.32
N LEU A 188 6.93 -7.67 -16.16
CA LEU A 188 8.16 -8.33 -15.70
C LEU A 188 8.99 -7.39 -14.80
N GLY A 189 9.07 -6.11 -15.15
CA GLY A 189 9.71 -5.09 -14.32
C GLY A 189 9.06 -4.97 -12.94
N ALA A 190 7.71 -4.95 -12.89
CA ALA A 190 6.96 -4.89 -11.64
C ALA A 190 7.16 -6.15 -10.75
N TYR A 191 7.20 -7.34 -11.35
CA TYR A 191 7.54 -8.56 -10.60
C TYR A 191 8.99 -8.53 -10.08
N ALA A 192 9.94 -8.06 -10.89
CA ALA A 192 11.33 -7.95 -10.48
C ALA A 192 11.51 -6.96 -9.32
N THR A 193 10.87 -5.79 -9.36
CA THR A 193 10.93 -4.80 -8.27
C THR A 193 10.20 -5.29 -7.02
N LEU A 194 9.07 -6.00 -7.16
CA LEU A 194 8.36 -6.62 -6.04
C LEU A 194 9.24 -7.66 -5.33
N LEU A 195 9.84 -8.57 -6.09
CA LEU A 195 10.75 -9.59 -5.54
C LEU A 195 11.99 -8.96 -4.92
N LEU A 196 12.53 -7.90 -5.52
CA LEU A 196 13.66 -7.16 -4.97
C LEU A 196 13.29 -6.50 -3.62
N GLY A 197 12.10 -5.91 -3.51
CA GLY A 197 11.60 -5.33 -2.25
C GLY A 197 11.34 -6.39 -1.18
N ALA A 198 10.78 -7.54 -1.55
CA ALA A 198 10.60 -8.65 -0.62
C ALA A 198 11.95 -9.23 -0.14
N ALA A 199 12.92 -9.37 -1.07
CA ALA A 199 14.26 -9.83 -0.75
C ALA A 199 15.01 -8.82 0.14
N SER A 200 14.89 -7.51 -0.11
CA SER A 200 15.52 -6.50 0.73
C SER A 200 14.97 -6.52 2.16
N MET A 201 13.64 -6.61 2.33
CA MET A 201 13.01 -6.73 3.64
C MET A 201 13.42 -8.01 4.38
N SER A 202 13.56 -9.13 3.65
CA SER A 202 14.06 -10.40 4.22
C SER A 202 15.51 -10.29 4.72
N VAL A 203 16.38 -9.62 3.96
CA VAL A 203 17.77 -9.37 4.37
C VAL A 203 17.82 -8.46 5.60
N LEU A 204 16.98 -7.41 5.67
CA LEU A 204 16.88 -6.53 6.83
C LEU A 204 16.45 -7.27 8.09
N ALA A 205 15.49 -8.20 7.99
CA ALA A 205 15.07 -9.03 9.11
C ALA A 205 16.24 -9.88 9.64
N LYS A 206 16.94 -10.59 8.74
CA LYS A 206 18.10 -11.42 9.09
C LYS A 206 19.25 -10.61 9.69
N TRP A 207 19.47 -9.39 9.20
CA TRP A 207 20.56 -8.54 9.68
C TRP A 207 20.24 -7.80 10.99
N GLY A 208 18.98 -7.41 11.18
CA GLY A 208 18.50 -6.80 12.42
C GLY A 208 18.44 -7.77 13.62
N GLY A 209 18.61 -9.07 13.37
CA GLY A 209 18.47 -10.10 14.41
C GLY A 209 17.01 -10.31 14.84
N ILE A 210 16.06 -10.01 13.95
CA ILE A 210 14.62 -10.18 14.12
C ILE A 210 14.21 -11.56 13.61
#